data_AF-A0A699ZVU6-F1
#
_entry.id   AF-A0A699ZVU6-F1
#
_cell.length_a   1.000
_cell.length_b   1.000
_cell.length_c   1.000
_cell.angle_alpha   90.00
_cell.angle_beta   90.00
_cell.angle_gamma   90.00
#
_symmetry.space_group_name_H-M   'P 1'
#
loop_
_entity.id
_entity.type
_entity.pdbx_description
1 polymer ?
#
loop_
_entity_poly.entity_id
_entity_poly.type
_entity_poly.pdbx_seq_one_letter_code
_entity_poly.pdbx_strand_id
1 'polypeptide(L)'
;MLAVTKQTAQDVTEKLANASETNKKINEACEEYRPVAHRATLIYFLIAEFSVVNCMYQTSLAQFNQLYEMSIDKSDRANMPSKRIHNIIEYMTYEIYLYIQRGLFERHKVIFALMLTNKILVSAGKIKVLDLDIFLKGGGALDINSVRKKPKDWIPDNVWLNIIALSSMDAFRDIPDSVFRNDGLWRQWYDQEAPETAKDRLSKFERMCVVKTFREDRTIIAAADYIADSVGQRFVESVPLNMEKAWGESHNKCPLICLLSPGADPTKLIEDLAKRKKIKT
;
A
#
# COMPACT_ATOMS: atom_id res chain seq x y z
N MET A 1 62.76 5.81 22.72
CA MET A 1 61.85 6.68 21.93
C MET A 1 61.53 6.07 20.55
N LEU A 2 62.53 5.78 19.70
CA LEU A 2 62.33 5.17 18.36
C LEU A 2 61.58 3.82 18.33
N ALA A 3 61.88 2.89 19.26
CA ALA A 3 61.22 1.59 19.31
C ALA A 3 59.72 1.71 19.64
N VAL A 4 59.36 2.65 20.52
CA VAL A 4 57.95 2.92 20.88
C VAL A 4 57.21 3.53 19.69
N THR A 5 57.82 4.48 18.98
CA THR A 5 57.22 5.07 17.76
C THR A 5 57.01 4.03 16.65
N LYS A 6 57.95 3.09 16.48
CA LYS A 6 57.82 2.00 15.50
C LYS A 6 56.69 1.03 15.88
N GLN A 7 56.56 0.68 17.16
CA GLN A 7 55.47 -0.17 17.66
C GLN A 7 54.12 0.51 17.45
N THR A 8 54.00 1.79 17.81
CA THR A 8 52.75 2.55 17.61
C THR A 8 52.37 2.67 16.13
N ALA A 9 53.34 2.84 15.22
CA ALA A 9 53.08 2.87 13.79
C ALA A 9 52.56 1.50 13.26
N GLN A 10 53.10 0.39 13.77
CA GLN A 10 52.62 -0.96 13.45
C GLN A 10 51.19 -1.18 13.98
N ASP A 11 50.93 -0.82 15.23
CA ASP A 11 49.60 -0.94 15.85
C ASP A 11 48.55 -0.09 15.11
N VAL A 12 48.91 1.11 14.66
CA VAL A 12 48.03 1.97 13.85
C VAL A 12 47.73 1.32 12.49
N THR A 13 48.73 0.74 11.85
CA THR A 13 48.56 0.08 10.54
C THR A 13 47.61 -1.13 10.66
N GLU A 14 47.78 -1.95 11.69
CA GLU A 14 46.90 -3.09 11.96
C GLU A 14 45.46 -2.63 12.28
N LYS A 15 45.29 -1.60 13.11
CA LYS A 15 43.98 -1.01 13.40
C LYS A 15 43.30 -0.46 12.16
N LEU A 16 44.05 0.20 11.26
CA LEU A 16 43.51 0.70 10.00
C LEU A 16 43.06 -0.44 9.08
N ALA A 17 43.81 -1.54 9.02
CA ALA A 17 43.43 -2.72 8.26
C ALA A 17 42.13 -3.36 8.80
N ASN A 18 42.04 -3.55 10.12
CA ASN A 18 40.86 -4.09 10.78
C ASN A 18 39.63 -3.18 10.62
N ALA A 19 39.82 -1.86 10.70
CA ALA A 19 38.76 -0.88 10.45
C ALA A 19 38.26 -0.94 9.00
N SER A 20 39.17 -1.10 8.03
CA SER A 20 38.82 -1.26 6.62
C SER A 20 37.98 -2.52 6.37
N GLU A 21 38.36 -3.66 6.96
CA GLU A 21 37.58 -4.90 6.86
C GLU A 21 36.21 -4.78 7.55
N THR A 22 36.17 -4.14 8.72
CA THR A 22 34.91 -3.89 9.44
C THR A 22 33.97 -3.01 8.62
N ASN A 23 34.49 -1.96 7.99
CA ASN A 23 33.70 -1.08 7.12
C ASN A 23 33.13 -1.82 5.90
N LYS A 24 33.88 -2.76 5.32
CA LYS A 24 33.36 -3.61 4.24
C LYS A 24 32.17 -4.46 4.72
N LYS A 25 32.31 -5.12 5.87
CA LYS A 25 31.24 -5.94 6.47
C LYS A 25 30.00 -5.09 6.81
N ILE A 26 30.19 -3.87 7.32
CA ILE A 26 29.08 -2.93 7.57
C ILE A 26 28.40 -2.56 6.25
N ASN A 27 29.18 -2.24 5.21
CA ASN A 27 28.60 -1.84 3.94
C ASN A 27 27.81 -3.00 3.30
N GLU A 28 28.34 -4.22 3.32
CA GLU A 28 27.65 -5.43 2.87
C GLU A 28 26.32 -5.63 3.61
N ALA A 29 26.31 -5.50 4.94
CA ALA A 29 25.08 -5.57 5.71
C ALA A 29 24.10 -4.43 5.37
N CYS A 30 24.56 -3.20 5.19
CA CYS A 30 23.72 -2.07 4.79
C CYS A 30 23.06 -2.29 3.41
N GLU A 31 23.80 -2.84 2.45
CA GLU A 31 23.29 -3.21 1.13
C GLU A 31 22.21 -4.29 1.25
N GLU A 32 22.44 -5.31 2.07
CA GLU A 32 21.51 -6.42 2.26
C GLU A 32 20.17 -5.94 2.86
N TYR A 33 20.19 -5.01 3.82
CA TYR A 33 18.99 -4.48 4.49
C TYR A 33 18.36 -3.28 3.75
N ARG A 34 18.95 -2.79 2.66
CA ARG A 34 18.40 -1.69 1.84
C ARG A 34 16.92 -1.90 1.43
N PRO A 35 16.45 -3.12 1.09
CA PRO A 35 15.03 -3.34 0.77
C PRO A 35 14.06 -2.94 1.90
N VAL A 36 14.47 -3.07 3.16
CA VAL A 36 13.68 -2.63 4.33
C VAL A 36 13.51 -1.11 4.32
N ALA A 37 14.63 -0.38 4.17
CA ALA A 37 14.63 1.08 4.10
C ALA A 37 13.87 1.62 2.87
N HIS A 38 14.00 0.93 1.73
CA HIS A 38 13.24 1.25 0.53
C HIS A 38 11.73 1.11 0.76
N ARG A 39 11.29 0.01 1.40
CA ARG A 39 9.88 -0.21 1.76
C ARG A 39 9.38 0.86 2.73
N ALA A 40 10.15 1.19 3.76
CA ALA A 40 9.77 2.20 4.74
C ALA A 40 9.59 3.58 4.09
N THR A 41 10.55 3.99 3.24
CA THR A 41 10.49 5.24 2.47
C THR A 41 9.21 5.32 1.63
N LEU A 42 8.88 4.24 0.93
CA LEU A 42 7.69 4.14 0.08
C LEU A 42 6.39 4.30 0.90
N ILE A 43 6.31 3.64 2.07
CA ILE A 43 5.14 3.76 2.96
C ILE A 43 5.04 5.17 3.54
N TYR A 44 6.14 5.77 3.98
CA TYR A 44 6.14 7.12 4.54
C TYR A 44 5.66 8.17 3.52
N PHE A 45 6.21 8.13 2.29
CA PHE A 45 5.78 9.05 1.25
C PHE A 45 4.32 8.86 0.88
N LEU A 46 3.82 7.61 0.85
CA LEU A 46 2.40 7.36 0.67
C LEU A 46 1.55 8.01 1.78
N ILE A 47 1.95 7.89 3.05
CA ILE A 47 1.24 8.51 4.17
C ILE A 47 1.21 10.04 4.01
N ALA A 48 2.35 10.63 3.64
CA ALA A 48 2.46 12.07 3.41
C ALA A 48 1.57 12.53 2.24
N GLU A 49 1.58 11.80 1.11
CA GLU A 49 0.73 12.06 -0.05
C GLU A 49 -0.77 11.95 0.31
N PHE A 50 -1.15 10.98 1.15
CA PHE A 50 -2.54 10.74 1.52
C PHE A 50 -3.15 11.84 2.40
N SER A 51 -2.31 12.68 3.03
CA SER A 51 -2.76 13.83 3.82
C SER A 51 -3.57 14.86 3.01
N VAL A 52 -3.43 14.85 1.68
CA VAL A 52 -4.21 15.71 0.76
C VAL A 52 -5.69 15.30 0.72
N VAL A 53 -6.01 14.04 1.01
CA VAL A 53 -7.40 13.53 0.99
C VAL A 53 -8.23 14.13 2.13
N ASN A 54 -7.61 14.35 3.29
CA ASN A 54 -8.27 14.96 4.44
C ASN A 54 -7.25 15.61 5.37
N CYS A 55 -7.53 16.84 5.82
CA CYS A 55 -6.65 17.57 6.74
C CYS A 55 -6.38 16.85 8.08
N MET A 56 -7.24 15.92 8.49
CA MET A 56 -7.06 15.10 9.70
C MET A 56 -6.05 13.96 9.52
N TYR A 57 -5.66 13.62 8.29
CA TYR A 57 -4.73 12.53 8.00
C TYR A 57 -3.28 12.99 8.09
N GLN A 58 -2.88 13.38 9.30
CA GLN A 58 -1.54 13.86 9.59
C GLN A 58 -0.77 12.83 10.41
N THR A 59 0.43 12.50 9.98
CA THR A 59 1.36 11.64 10.73
C THR A 59 2.75 12.25 10.63
N SER A 60 3.38 12.46 11.77
CA SER A 60 4.73 13.03 11.81
C SER A 60 5.78 11.98 11.45
N LEU A 61 6.92 12.43 10.91
CA LEU A 61 8.07 11.56 10.68
C LEU A 61 8.57 10.93 11.99
N ALA A 62 8.50 11.65 13.11
CA ALA A 62 8.89 11.12 14.41
C ALA A 62 8.04 9.92 14.83
N GLN A 63 6.71 10.01 14.63
CA GLN A 63 5.80 8.88 14.90
C GLN A 63 6.08 7.71 13.95
N PHE A 64 6.34 7.99 12.68
CA PHE A 64 6.68 6.96 11.70
C PHE A 64 7.97 6.23 12.08
N ASN A 65 9.02 6.95 12.50
CA ASN A 65 10.29 6.35 12.93
C ASN A 65 10.12 5.45 14.15
N GLN A 66 9.29 5.83 15.12
CA GLN A 66 8.97 4.98 16.26
C GLN A 66 8.31 3.66 15.82
N LEU A 67 7.35 3.72 14.89
CA LEU A 67 6.70 2.53 14.35
C LEU A 67 7.67 1.66 13.54
N TYR A 68 8.58 2.30 12.80
CA TYR A 68 9.63 1.62 12.03
C TYR A 68 10.59 0.85 12.95
N GLU A 69 11.14 1.49 13.98
CA GLU A 69 12.02 0.86 14.97
C GLU A 69 11.30 -0.27 15.71
N MET A 70 10.07 -0.01 16.19
CA MET A 70 9.25 -1.02 16.84
C MET A 70 8.98 -2.23 15.93
N SER A 71 8.80 -2.01 14.64
CA SER A 71 8.57 -3.09 13.67
C SER A 71 9.81 -3.97 13.47
N ILE A 72 11.01 -3.37 13.52
CA ILE A 72 12.25 -4.15 13.52
C ILE A 72 12.32 -4.99 14.79
N ASP A 73 12.02 -4.44 15.96
CA ASP A 73 12.17 -5.19 17.20
C ASP A 73 11.15 -6.32 17.38
N LYS A 74 9.89 -6.08 17.00
CA LYS A 74 8.77 -7.01 17.20
C LYS A 74 8.63 -8.07 16.10
N SER A 75 9.19 -7.83 14.91
CA SER A 75 9.15 -8.82 13.83
C SER A 75 9.96 -10.08 14.18
N ASP A 76 9.53 -11.23 13.63
CA ASP A 76 10.16 -12.52 13.93
C ASP A 76 11.64 -12.54 13.56
N ARG A 77 12.47 -12.92 14.54
CA ARG A 77 13.91 -13.11 14.35
C ARG A 77 14.16 -14.34 13.47
N ALA A 78 15.17 -14.28 12.62
CA ALA A 78 15.59 -15.39 11.78
C ALA A 78 17.12 -15.38 11.62
N ASN A 79 17.72 -16.58 11.57
CA ASN A 79 19.18 -16.74 11.42
C ASN A 79 19.65 -16.38 10.01
N MET A 80 18.82 -16.62 8.99
CA MET A 80 19.12 -16.22 7.62
C MET A 80 18.70 -14.75 7.39
N PRO A 81 19.62 -13.87 6.95
CA PRO A 81 19.30 -12.46 6.71
C PRO A 81 18.15 -12.26 5.72
N SER A 82 18.10 -13.03 4.63
CA SER A 82 17.02 -12.97 3.64
C SER A 82 15.63 -13.19 4.25
N LYS A 83 15.49 -14.22 5.10
CA LYS A 83 14.26 -14.50 5.84
C LYS A 83 13.96 -13.41 6.86
N ARG A 84 14.99 -12.90 7.54
CA ARG A 84 14.84 -11.81 8.51
C ARG A 84 14.32 -10.53 7.85
N ILE A 85 14.87 -10.15 6.70
CA ILE A 85 14.45 -8.99 5.92
C ILE A 85 12.99 -9.11 5.47
N HIS A 86 12.60 -10.29 4.99
CA HIS A 86 11.21 -10.57 4.63
C HIS A 86 10.27 -10.38 5.83
N ASN A 87 10.58 -10.99 6.98
CA ASN A 87 9.78 -10.86 8.20
C ASN A 87 9.63 -9.41 8.65
N ILE A 88 10.71 -8.62 8.60
CA ILE A 88 10.67 -7.18 8.95
C ILE A 88 9.74 -6.45 7.99
N ILE A 89 9.90 -6.64 6.67
CA ILE A 89 9.09 -5.98 5.64
C ILE A 89 7.61 -6.31 5.81
N GLU A 90 7.26 -7.58 6.01
CA GLU A 90 5.87 -7.99 6.19
C GLU A 90 5.24 -7.42 7.46
N TYR A 91 5.92 -7.54 8.59
CA TYR A 91 5.44 -7.03 9.87
C TYR A 91 5.28 -5.51 9.82
N MET A 92 6.31 -4.80 9.35
CA MET A 92 6.32 -3.34 9.25
C MET A 92 5.20 -2.83 8.34
N THR A 93 5.02 -3.45 7.17
CA THR A 93 3.99 -3.02 6.21
C THR A 93 2.61 -3.13 6.84
N TYR A 94 2.32 -4.24 7.53
CA TYR A 94 1.03 -4.45 8.15
C TYR A 94 0.82 -3.59 9.41
N GLU A 95 1.82 -3.50 10.30
CA GLU A 95 1.70 -2.75 11.55
C GLU A 95 1.53 -1.24 11.29
N ILE A 96 2.26 -0.68 10.32
CA ILE A 96 2.07 0.72 9.92
C ILE A 96 0.71 0.91 9.25
N TYR A 97 0.28 -0.02 8.39
CA TYR A 97 -1.08 0.01 7.82
C TYR A 97 -2.15 0.04 8.92
N LEU A 98 -2.04 -0.83 9.94
CA LEU A 98 -2.95 -0.88 11.09
C LEU A 98 -2.99 0.45 11.84
N TYR A 99 -1.82 1.05 12.09
CA TYR A 99 -1.71 2.34 12.76
C TYR A 99 -2.42 3.45 11.98
N ILE A 100 -2.17 3.54 10.67
CA ILE A 100 -2.73 4.58 9.81
C ILE A 100 -4.24 4.40 9.65
N GLN A 101 -4.72 3.19 9.32
CA GLN A 101 -6.14 2.95 9.08
C GLN A 101 -7.02 3.27 10.29
N ARG A 102 -6.48 3.18 11.51
CA ARG A 102 -7.19 3.53 12.75
C ARG A 102 -7.61 5.00 12.78
N GLY A 103 -6.84 5.88 12.14
CA GLY A 103 -7.15 7.31 12.02
C GLY A 103 -7.96 7.66 10.76
N LEU A 104 -8.24 6.69 9.87
CA LEU A 104 -8.97 6.93 8.63
C LEU A 104 -10.47 6.70 8.79
N PHE A 105 -11.27 7.53 8.12
CA PHE A 105 -12.69 7.21 7.89
C PHE A 105 -12.84 5.96 7.05
N GLU A 106 -13.91 5.20 7.30
CA GLU A 106 -14.18 3.91 6.64
C GLU A 106 -14.11 3.99 5.11
N ARG A 107 -14.73 5.04 4.53
CA ARG A 107 -14.74 5.27 3.08
C ARG A 107 -13.35 5.45 2.44
N HIS A 108 -12.33 5.78 3.23
CA HIS A 108 -10.98 6.05 2.74
C HIS A 108 -10.00 4.88 2.99
N LYS A 109 -10.38 3.86 3.78
CA LYS A 109 -9.50 2.74 4.13
C LYS A 109 -9.11 1.90 2.91
N VAL A 110 -10.09 1.55 2.07
CA VAL A 110 -9.83 0.75 0.85
C VAL A 110 -8.98 1.54 -0.15
N ILE A 111 -9.18 2.86 -0.24
CA ILE A 111 -8.37 3.73 -1.11
C ILE A 111 -6.91 3.71 -0.65
N PHE A 112 -6.66 3.87 0.65
CA PHE A 112 -5.32 3.80 1.21
C PHE A 112 -4.67 2.43 0.95
N ALA A 113 -5.40 1.34 1.18
CA ALA A 113 -4.93 -0.02 0.92
C ALA A 113 -4.60 -0.25 -0.57
N LEU A 114 -5.41 0.28 -1.49
CA LEU A 114 -5.18 0.21 -2.93
C LEU A 114 -3.92 1.00 -3.32
N MET A 115 -3.75 2.22 -2.81
CA MET A 115 -2.55 3.03 -3.08
C MET A 115 -1.29 2.36 -2.54
N LEU A 116 -1.36 1.78 -1.34
CA LEU A 116 -0.27 0.98 -0.75
C LEU A 116 0.10 -0.20 -1.64
N THR A 117 -0.88 -0.98 -2.05
CA THR A 117 -0.69 -2.15 -2.92
C THR A 117 -0.05 -1.75 -4.26
N ASN A 118 -0.55 -0.68 -4.88
CA ASN A 118 -0.02 -0.18 -6.15
C ASN A 118 1.42 0.31 -6.02
N LYS A 119 1.75 1.12 -5.01
CA LYS A 119 3.13 1.58 -4.80
C LYS A 119 4.07 0.39 -4.60
N ILE A 120 3.66 -0.62 -3.83
CA ILE A 120 4.43 -1.85 -3.59
C ILE A 120 4.69 -2.62 -4.89
N LEU A 121 3.65 -2.85 -5.70
CA LEU A 121 3.77 -3.65 -6.92
C LEU A 121 4.49 -2.92 -8.05
N VAL A 122 4.32 -1.60 -8.16
CA VAL A 122 5.09 -0.76 -9.08
C VAL A 122 6.56 -0.77 -8.69
N SER A 123 6.88 -0.61 -7.40
CA SER A 123 8.27 -0.70 -6.91
C SER A 123 8.90 -2.07 -7.18
N ALA A 124 8.11 -3.14 -7.15
CA ALA A 124 8.57 -4.49 -7.46
C ALA A 124 8.64 -4.79 -8.97
N GLY A 125 8.26 -3.84 -9.84
CA GLY A 125 8.20 -4.03 -11.29
C GLY A 125 7.12 -4.99 -11.76
N LYS A 126 6.17 -5.37 -10.90
CA LYS A 126 5.06 -6.28 -11.24
C LYS A 126 3.94 -5.59 -12.01
N ILE A 127 3.80 -4.27 -11.85
CA ILE A 127 2.83 -3.43 -12.56
C ILE A 127 3.59 -2.28 -13.22
N LYS A 128 3.30 -2.01 -14.49
CA LYS A 128 3.87 -0.87 -15.20
C LYS A 128 3.19 0.41 -14.72
N VAL A 129 3.96 1.48 -14.53
CA VAL A 129 3.44 2.80 -14.16
C VAL A 129 2.41 3.30 -15.18
N LEU A 130 2.63 3.01 -16.47
CA LEU A 130 1.70 3.36 -17.56
C LEU A 130 0.35 2.65 -17.44
N ASP A 131 0.34 1.35 -17.12
CA ASP A 131 -0.90 0.59 -16.96
C ASP A 131 -1.71 1.11 -15.77
N LEU A 132 -1.02 1.48 -14.69
CA LEU A 132 -1.65 2.13 -13.54
C LEU A 132 -2.21 3.51 -13.89
N ASP A 133 -1.50 4.30 -14.70
CA ASP A 133 -1.96 5.62 -15.16
C ASP A 133 -3.23 5.49 -16.02
N ILE A 134 -3.28 4.48 -16.91
CA ILE A 134 -4.46 4.15 -17.70
C ILE A 134 -5.63 3.75 -16.79
N PHE A 135 -5.40 2.91 -15.77
CA PHE A 135 -6.43 2.55 -14.80
C PHE A 135 -7.00 3.77 -14.05
N LEU A 136 -6.14 4.71 -13.64
CA LEU A 136 -6.55 5.88 -12.85
C LEU A 136 -7.25 6.95 -13.70
N LYS A 137 -6.75 7.23 -14.91
CA LYS A 137 -7.29 8.28 -15.79
C LYS A 137 -8.45 7.81 -16.66
N GLY A 138 -8.45 6.53 -17.05
CA GLY A 138 -9.40 5.98 -18.02
C GLY A 138 -9.40 6.76 -19.34
N GLY A 139 -10.58 6.86 -19.94
CA GLY A 139 -10.83 7.59 -21.20
C GLY A 139 -11.16 9.07 -21.02
N GLY A 140 -10.97 9.66 -19.85
CA GLY A 140 -11.42 11.03 -19.56
C GLY A 140 -10.75 12.14 -20.40
N ALA A 141 -9.58 11.85 -21.00
CA ALA A 141 -8.88 12.76 -21.90
C ALA A 141 -9.23 12.57 -23.39
N LEU A 142 -10.03 11.55 -23.71
CA LEU A 142 -10.38 11.20 -25.09
C LEU A 142 -11.70 11.87 -25.49
N ASP A 143 -11.78 12.34 -26.73
CA ASP A 143 -13.02 12.85 -27.33
C ASP A 143 -13.71 11.72 -28.11
N ILE A 144 -15.01 11.52 -27.87
CA ILE A 144 -15.85 10.51 -28.53
C ILE A 144 -15.87 10.67 -30.06
N ASN A 145 -15.71 11.90 -30.56
CA ASN A 145 -15.68 12.17 -32.00
C ASN A 145 -14.31 11.87 -32.63
N SER A 146 -13.26 11.77 -31.80
CA SER A 146 -11.88 11.53 -32.24
C SER A 146 -11.52 10.04 -32.28
N VAL A 147 -12.29 9.20 -31.58
CA VAL A 147 -12.03 7.76 -31.46
C VAL A 147 -12.81 6.92 -32.46
N ARG A 148 -12.46 5.64 -32.58
CA ARG A 148 -13.22 4.65 -33.33
C ARG A 148 -14.70 4.71 -32.93
N LYS A 149 -15.62 4.70 -33.90
CA LYS A 149 -17.06 4.70 -33.61
C LYS A 149 -17.45 3.53 -32.72
N LYS A 150 -18.30 3.80 -31.72
CA LYS A 150 -18.85 2.76 -30.85
C LYS A 150 -19.60 1.71 -31.66
N PRO A 151 -19.48 0.43 -31.30
CA PRO A 151 -20.01 -0.66 -32.11
C PRO A 151 -21.53 -0.80 -31.98
N LYS A 152 -22.10 -0.38 -30.84
CA LYS A 152 -23.50 -0.57 -30.45
C LYS A 152 -23.98 0.55 -29.53
N ASP A 153 -25.29 0.79 -29.53
CA ASP A 153 -25.92 1.87 -28.77
C ASP A 153 -26.09 1.58 -27.28
N TRP A 154 -26.06 0.31 -26.86
CA TRP A 154 -26.16 -0.05 -25.44
C TRP A 154 -24.91 0.33 -24.64
N ILE A 155 -23.77 0.53 -25.31
CA ILE A 155 -22.51 0.93 -24.68
C ILE A 155 -22.53 2.45 -24.48
N PRO A 156 -22.49 2.93 -23.23
CA PRO A 156 -22.38 4.36 -22.95
C PRO A 156 -21.08 4.95 -23.49
N ASP A 157 -21.11 6.23 -23.87
CA ASP A 157 -19.94 6.88 -24.48
C ASP A 157 -18.74 6.89 -23.53
N ASN A 158 -18.95 7.11 -22.22
CA ASN A 158 -17.87 7.06 -21.21
C ASN A 158 -17.23 5.66 -21.12
N VAL A 159 -18.03 4.59 -21.17
CA VAL A 159 -17.52 3.21 -21.17
C VAL A 159 -16.71 2.96 -22.43
N TRP A 160 -17.18 3.42 -23.59
CA TRP A 160 -16.44 3.26 -24.84
C TRP A 160 -15.10 4.01 -24.82
N LEU A 161 -15.07 5.25 -24.33
CA LEU A 161 -13.82 5.99 -24.14
C LEU A 161 -12.85 5.24 -23.22
N ASN A 162 -13.35 4.67 -22.11
CA ASN A 162 -12.54 3.84 -21.22
C ASN A 162 -12.01 2.57 -21.90
N ILE A 163 -12.80 1.92 -22.77
CA ILE A 163 -12.38 0.74 -23.56
C ILE A 163 -11.24 1.12 -24.51
N ILE A 164 -11.35 2.27 -25.17
CA ILE A 164 -10.28 2.77 -26.05
C ILE A 164 -9.02 3.09 -25.25
N ALA A 165 -9.13 3.74 -24.10
CA ALA A 165 -7.98 3.97 -23.22
C ALA A 165 -7.33 2.65 -22.77
N LEU A 166 -8.14 1.68 -22.35
CA LEU A 166 -7.70 0.35 -21.93
C LEU A 166 -6.95 -0.40 -23.05
N SER A 167 -7.33 -0.19 -24.32
CA SER A 167 -6.64 -0.80 -25.47
C SER A 167 -5.19 -0.35 -25.66
N SER A 168 -4.75 0.71 -24.96
CA SER A 168 -3.34 1.11 -24.92
C SER A 168 -2.48 0.17 -24.08
N MET A 169 -3.08 -0.63 -23.20
CA MET A 169 -2.38 -1.68 -22.45
C MET A 169 -2.11 -2.89 -23.34
N ASP A 170 -0.91 -3.46 -23.26
CA ASP A 170 -0.49 -4.60 -24.07
C ASP A 170 -1.44 -5.80 -23.95
N ALA A 171 -1.96 -6.06 -22.75
CA ALA A 171 -2.89 -7.15 -22.47
C ALA A 171 -4.28 -6.99 -23.12
N PHE A 172 -4.65 -5.76 -23.50
CA PHE A 172 -6.01 -5.41 -23.93
C PHE A 172 -6.07 -4.74 -25.30
N ARG A 173 -5.01 -4.78 -26.11
CA ARG A 173 -4.99 -4.15 -27.45
C ARG A 173 -6.19 -4.52 -28.32
N ASP A 174 -6.61 -5.79 -28.27
CA ASP A 174 -7.71 -6.31 -29.08
C ASP A 174 -9.11 -6.13 -28.41
N ILE A 175 -9.20 -5.47 -27.25
CA ILE A 175 -10.47 -5.34 -26.53
C ILE A 175 -11.57 -4.64 -27.35
N PRO A 176 -11.31 -3.56 -28.12
CA PRO A 176 -12.36 -2.92 -28.91
C PRO A 176 -12.90 -3.84 -30.00
N ASP A 177 -12.03 -4.64 -30.62
CA ASP A 177 -12.41 -5.64 -31.64
C ASP A 177 -13.11 -6.85 -31.03
N SER A 178 -12.75 -7.25 -29.80
CA SER A 178 -13.46 -8.28 -29.04
C SER A 178 -14.88 -7.84 -28.72
N VAL A 179 -15.07 -6.58 -28.29
CA VAL A 179 -16.41 -6.01 -28.03
C VAL A 179 -17.26 -5.97 -29.30
N PHE A 180 -16.66 -5.62 -30.45
CA PHE A 180 -17.37 -5.65 -31.72
C PHE A 180 -17.77 -7.07 -32.15
N ARG A 181 -16.86 -8.05 -32.05
CA ARG A 181 -17.10 -9.44 -32.50
C ARG A 181 -18.02 -10.23 -31.56
N ASN A 182 -17.89 -10.02 -30.26
CA ASN A 182 -18.55 -10.82 -29.22
C ASN A 182 -19.58 -10.01 -28.41
N ASP A 183 -20.32 -9.13 -29.09
CA ASP A 183 -21.28 -8.19 -28.49
C ASP A 183 -22.22 -8.83 -27.46
N GLY A 184 -22.85 -9.96 -27.80
CA GLY A 184 -23.79 -10.64 -26.91
C GLY A 184 -23.16 -11.09 -25.58
N LEU A 185 -21.91 -11.57 -25.61
CA LEU A 185 -21.18 -12.00 -24.41
C LEU A 185 -20.78 -10.79 -23.55
N TRP A 186 -20.33 -9.71 -24.18
CA TRP A 186 -19.97 -8.48 -23.46
C TRP A 186 -21.18 -7.81 -22.84
N ARG A 187 -22.32 -7.79 -23.54
CA ARG A 187 -23.58 -7.32 -22.97
C ARG A 187 -24.03 -8.17 -21.80
N GLN A 188 -24.00 -9.50 -21.95
CA GLN A 188 -24.32 -10.41 -20.85
C GLN A 188 -23.40 -10.17 -19.65
N TRP A 189 -22.09 -10.00 -19.86
CA TRP A 189 -21.14 -9.69 -18.79
C TRP A 189 -21.42 -8.34 -18.14
N TYR A 190 -21.73 -7.31 -18.94
CA TYR A 190 -22.05 -5.97 -18.46
C TYR A 190 -23.31 -5.97 -17.57
N ASP A 191 -24.32 -6.75 -17.96
CA ASP A 191 -25.60 -6.87 -17.26
C ASP A 191 -25.54 -7.81 -16.02
N GLN A 192 -24.42 -8.50 -15.77
CA GLN A 192 -24.26 -9.34 -14.57
C GLN A 192 -24.28 -8.51 -13.29
N GLU A 193 -24.80 -9.08 -12.20
CA GLU A 193 -24.79 -8.41 -10.90
C GLU A 193 -23.38 -8.31 -10.30
N ALA A 194 -22.57 -9.38 -10.46
CA ALA A 194 -21.23 -9.51 -9.89
C ALA A 194 -20.17 -9.93 -10.93
N PRO A 195 -19.93 -9.10 -11.98
CA PRO A 195 -19.03 -9.42 -13.08
C PRO A 195 -17.56 -9.59 -12.64
N GLU A 196 -17.18 -8.99 -11.51
CA GLU A 196 -15.83 -9.11 -10.94
C GLU A 196 -15.48 -10.55 -10.48
N THR A 197 -16.49 -11.39 -10.28
CA THR A 197 -16.31 -12.79 -9.84
C THR A 197 -16.02 -13.77 -10.99
N ALA A 198 -16.03 -13.29 -12.24
CA ALA A 198 -15.82 -14.11 -13.43
C ALA A 198 -14.55 -14.98 -13.32
N LYS A 199 -14.62 -16.24 -13.78
CA LYS A 199 -13.45 -17.13 -13.82
C LYS A 199 -12.79 -17.01 -15.18
N ASP A 200 -11.83 -16.10 -15.28
CA ASP A 200 -11.02 -15.89 -16.48
C ASP A 200 -9.53 -16.14 -16.20
N ARG A 201 -8.69 -15.92 -17.23
CA ARG A 201 -7.23 -16.06 -17.14
C ARG A 201 -6.53 -14.72 -16.83
N LEU A 202 -7.28 -13.66 -16.54
CA LEU A 202 -6.72 -12.35 -16.25
C LEU A 202 -6.12 -12.36 -14.84
N SER A 203 -5.03 -11.63 -14.66
CA SER A 203 -4.56 -11.27 -13.32
C SER A 203 -5.62 -10.42 -12.60
N LYS A 204 -5.55 -10.37 -11.28
CA LYS A 204 -6.50 -9.58 -10.47
C LYS A 204 -6.45 -8.09 -10.80
N PHE A 205 -5.26 -7.57 -11.12
CA PHE A 205 -5.09 -6.19 -11.58
C PHE A 205 -5.78 -5.97 -12.94
N GLU A 206 -5.51 -6.83 -13.93
CA GLU A 206 -6.14 -6.77 -15.25
C GLU A 206 -7.67 -6.85 -15.15
N ARG A 207 -8.18 -7.76 -14.32
CA ARG A 207 -9.62 -7.86 -14.06
C ARG A 207 -10.18 -6.59 -13.43
N MET A 208 -9.49 -6.01 -12.45
CA MET A 208 -9.87 -4.73 -11.86
C MET A 208 -9.91 -3.61 -12.91
N CYS A 209 -8.99 -3.58 -13.89
CA CYS A 209 -9.03 -2.64 -15.01
C CYS A 209 -10.26 -2.84 -15.91
N VAL A 210 -10.58 -4.09 -16.26
CA VAL A 210 -11.80 -4.40 -17.03
C VAL A 210 -13.05 -3.96 -16.26
N VAL A 211 -13.14 -4.29 -14.98
CA VAL A 211 -14.27 -3.88 -14.13
C VAL A 211 -14.37 -2.35 -14.05
N LYS A 212 -13.28 -1.63 -13.82
CA LYS A 212 -13.28 -0.15 -13.81
C LYS A 212 -13.79 0.44 -15.12
N THR A 213 -13.42 -0.17 -16.25
CA THR A 213 -13.78 0.31 -17.59
C THR A 213 -15.26 0.13 -17.90
N PHE A 214 -15.84 -1.03 -17.58
CA PHE A 214 -17.22 -1.37 -17.94
C PHE A 214 -18.22 -1.12 -16.80
N ARG A 215 -17.85 -1.42 -15.55
CA ARG A 215 -18.72 -1.44 -14.37
C ARG A 215 -18.04 -0.73 -13.20
N GLU A 216 -17.96 0.58 -13.32
CA GLU A 216 -17.28 1.45 -12.34
C GLU A 216 -17.85 1.27 -10.92
N ASP A 217 -19.13 0.97 -10.79
CA ASP A 217 -19.82 0.68 -9.53
C ASP A 217 -19.24 -0.53 -8.78
N ARG A 218 -18.64 -1.50 -9.49
CA ARG A 218 -18.04 -2.71 -8.91
C ARG A 218 -16.53 -2.59 -8.65
N THR A 219 -15.93 -1.45 -8.99
CA THR A 219 -14.46 -1.24 -8.91
C THR A 219 -13.92 -1.47 -7.51
N ILE A 220 -14.59 -0.98 -6.47
CA ILE A 220 -14.11 -1.11 -5.08
C ILE A 220 -14.07 -2.57 -4.64
N ILE A 221 -15.00 -3.39 -5.13
CA ILE A 221 -15.05 -4.83 -4.83
C ILE A 221 -13.90 -5.55 -5.55
N ALA A 222 -13.69 -5.25 -6.83
CA ALA A 222 -12.56 -5.78 -7.59
C ALA A 222 -11.21 -5.35 -7.00
N ALA A 223 -11.11 -4.12 -6.49
CA ALA A 223 -9.94 -3.61 -5.81
C ALA A 223 -9.65 -4.38 -4.51
N ALA A 224 -10.68 -4.72 -3.72
CA ALA A 224 -10.50 -5.51 -2.52
C ALA A 224 -9.95 -6.92 -2.83
N ASP A 225 -10.48 -7.60 -3.85
CA ASP A 225 -9.98 -8.90 -4.31
C ASP A 225 -8.51 -8.81 -4.80
N TYR A 226 -8.16 -7.75 -5.53
CA TYR A 226 -6.78 -7.48 -5.95
C TYR A 226 -5.83 -7.20 -4.78
N ILE A 227 -6.25 -6.42 -3.78
CA ILE A 227 -5.45 -6.16 -2.57
C ILE A 227 -5.22 -7.46 -1.80
N ALA A 228 -6.28 -8.26 -1.62
CA ALA A 228 -6.22 -9.53 -0.91
C ALA A 228 -5.24 -10.52 -1.56
N ASP A 229 -5.23 -10.62 -2.88
CA ASP A 229 -4.29 -11.45 -3.64
C ASP A 229 -2.85 -10.92 -3.58
N SER A 230 -2.67 -9.59 -3.61
CA SER A 230 -1.36 -8.96 -3.77
C SER A 230 -0.57 -8.82 -2.47
N VAL A 231 -1.23 -8.37 -1.40
CA VAL A 231 -0.60 -8.07 -0.10
C VAL A 231 -1.22 -8.84 1.07
N GLY A 232 -2.34 -9.53 0.82
CA GLY A 232 -2.98 -10.45 1.77
C GLY A 232 -4.36 -9.99 2.22
N GLN A 233 -5.23 -10.95 2.52
CA GLN A 233 -6.63 -10.74 2.96
C GLN A 233 -6.75 -9.77 4.15
N ARG A 234 -5.78 -9.79 5.07
CA ARG A 234 -5.73 -8.90 6.24
C ARG A 234 -5.75 -7.40 5.92
N PHE A 235 -5.46 -6.98 4.69
CA PHE A 235 -5.47 -5.57 4.26
C PHE A 235 -6.86 -5.09 3.78
N VAL A 236 -7.84 -5.98 3.69
CA VAL A 236 -9.23 -5.64 3.34
C VAL A 236 -10.23 -5.96 4.45
N GLU A 237 -9.76 -6.62 5.51
CA GLU A 237 -10.56 -6.94 6.67
C GLU A 237 -10.82 -5.71 7.55
N SER A 238 -12.03 -5.61 8.09
CA SER A 238 -12.34 -4.56 9.06
C SER A 238 -11.66 -4.87 10.39
N VAL A 239 -10.78 -3.98 10.84
CA VAL A 239 -10.08 -4.11 12.12
C VAL A 239 -10.81 -3.28 13.19
N PRO A 240 -11.33 -3.91 14.26
CA PRO A 240 -12.00 -3.18 15.32
C PRO A 240 -11.02 -2.30 16.09
N LEU A 241 -11.51 -1.15 16.58
CA LEU A 241 -10.71 -0.24 17.39
C LEU A 241 -10.28 -0.93 18.70
N ASN A 242 -8.98 -1.09 18.89
CA ASN A 242 -8.40 -1.54 20.15
C ASN A 242 -7.87 -0.34 20.95
N MET A 243 -8.67 0.13 21.91
CA MET A 243 -8.32 1.28 22.75
C MET A 243 -7.12 1.00 23.67
N GLU A 244 -6.90 -0.24 24.08
CA GLU A 244 -5.75 -0.61 24.91
C GLU A 244 -4.44 -0.52 24.11
N LYS A 245 -4.44 -0.97 22.85
CA LYS A 245 -3.30 -0.80 21.94
C LYS A 245 -3.01 0.68 21.70
N ALA A 246 -4.05 1.48 21.40
CA ALA A 246 -3.89 2.93 21.20
C ALA A 246 -3.34 3.62 22.45
N TRP A 247 -3.80 3.24 23.65
CA TRP A 247 -3.28 3.77 24.90
C TRP A 247 -1.81 3.39 25.15
N GLY A 248 -1.41 2.16 24.85
CA GLY A 248 -0.01 1.73 24.96
C GLY A 248 0.95 2.48 24.03
N GLU A 249 0.44 3.08 22.95
CA GLU A 249 1.20 3.94 22.03
C GLU A 249 1.20 5.42 22.46
N SER A 250 0.31 5.81 23.37
CA SER A 250 0.19 7.19 23.85
C SER A 250 1.16 7.48 25.00
N HIS A 251 1.57 8.74 25.14
CA HIS A 251 2.37 9.18 26.30
C HIS A 251 2.09 10.66 26.60
N ASN A 252 2.71 11.20 27.66
CA ASN A 252 2.48 12.57 28.14
C ASN A 252 2.68 13.70 27.10
N LYS A 253 3.37 13.45 25.97
CA LYS A 253 3.54 14.41 24.86
C LYS A 253 2.84 13.96 23.57
N CYS A 254 2.19 12.80 23.57
CA CYS A 254 1.43 12.25 22.45
C CYS A 254 0.00 11.96 22.92
N PRO A 255 -0.91 12.97 22.86
CA PRO A 255 -2.29 12.80 23.30
C PRO A 255 -3.09 11.93 22.33
N LEU A 256 -4.12 11.26 22.85
CA LEU A 256 -5.10 10.56 22.04
C LEU A 256 -6.20 11.51 21.59
N ILE A 257 -6.46 11.54 20.29
CA ILE A 257 -7.53 12.33 19.67
C ILE A 257 -8.50 11.36 19.01
N CYS A 258 -9.79 11.46 19.38
CA CYS A 258 -10.85 10.67 18.76
C CYS A 258 -11.54 11.51 17.68
N LEU A 259 -11.45 11.07 16.42
CA LEU A 259 -12.17 11.69 15.31
C LEU A 259 -13.58 11.09 15.23
N LEU A 260 -14.59 11.91 15.46
CA LEU A 260 -15.98 11.45 15.61
C LEU A 260 -16.77 11.67 14.32
N SER A 261 -17.61 10.69 14.02
CA SER A 261 -18.73 10.88 13.10
C SER A 261 -19.94 11.36 13.89
N PRO A 262 -20.90 12.08 13.27
CA PRO A 262 -22.12 12.51 13.94
C PRO A 262 -22.82 11.33 14.64
N GLY A 263 -23.11 11.46 15.94
CA GLY A 263 -23.75 10.43 16.75
C GLY A 263 -22.82 9.38 17.37
N ALA A 264 -21.51 9.43 17.12
CA ALA A 264 -20.53 8.57 17.78
C ALA A 264 -19.96 9.24 19.06
N ASP A 265 -19.92 8.50 20.16
CA ASP A 265 -19.33 8.95 21.44
C ASP A 265 -18.38 7.87 22.00
N PRO A 266 -17.06 8.14 22.10
CA PRO A 266 -16.07 7.20 22.61
C PRO A 266 -15.98 7.19 24.13
N THR A 267 -16.71 8.05 24.85
CA THR A 267 -16.57 8.28 26.30
C THR A 267 -16.64 6.97 27.08
N LYS A 268 -17.64 6.12 26.80
CA LYS A 268 -17.78 4.82 27.48
C LYS A 268 -16.55 3.92 27.30
N LEU A 269 -15.97 3.87 26.09
CA LEU A 269 -14.76 3.08 25.82
C LEU A 269 -13.56 3.58 26.61
N ILE A 270 -13.44 4.91 26.74
CA ILE A 270 -12.37 5.58 27.50
C ILE A 270 -12.55 5.33 29.00
N GLU A 271 -13.75 5.52 29.53
CA GLU A 271 -14.08 5.28 30.94
C GLU A 271 -13.83 3.82 31.35
N ASP A 272 -14.26 2.87 30.51
CA ASP A 272 -14.06 1.45 30.78
C ASP A 272 -12.58 1.09 30.78
N LEU A 273 -11.77 1.68 29.89
CA LEU A 273 -10.32 1.48 29.90
C LEU A 273 -9.68 2.09 31.16
N ALA A 274 -10.07 3.31 31.53
CA ALA A 274 -9.53 3.99 32.69
C ALA A 274 -9.87 3.22 33.99
N LYS A 275 -11.09 2.70 34.13
CA LYS A 275 -11.49 1.81 35.23
C LYS A 275 -10.61 0.55 35.28
N ARG A 276 -10.39 -0.12 34.14
CA ARG A 276 -9.50 -1.30 34.06
C ARG A 276 -8.06 -0.99 34.47
N LYS A 277 -7.53 0.17 34.08
CA LYS A 277 -6.17 0.62 34.42
C LYS A 277 -6.07 1.32 35.77
N LYS A 278 -7.19 1.49 36.49
CA LYS A 278 -7.29 2.21 37.78
C LYS A 278 -6.76 3.65 37.70
N ILE A 279 -7.00 4.31 36.58
CA ILE A 279 -6.64 5.71 36.34
C ILE A 279 -7.84 6.59 36.69
N LYS A 280 -7.61 7.73 37.32
CA LYS A 280 -8.66 8.71 37.62
C LYS A 280 -9.15 9.32 36.30
N THR A 281 -10.41 9.04 35.95
CA THR A 281 -11.18 9.75 34.92
C THR A 281 -11.64 11.10 35.42
#